data_AF-A0A117NND1-F1
#
_entry.id   AF-A0A117NND1-F1
#
_cell.length_a   1.000
_cell.length_b   1.000
_cell.length_c   1.000
_cell.angle_alpha   90.00
_cell.angle_beta   90.00
_cell.angle_gamma   90.00
#
_symmetry.space_group_name_H-M   'P 1'
#
loop_
_entity.id
_entity.type
_entity.pdbx_description
1 polymer ?
#
loop_
_entity_poly.entity_id
_entity_poly.type
_entity_poly.pdbx_seq_one_letter_code
_entity_poly.pdbx_strand_id
1 'polypeptide(L)'
;MAGELIGLDGERDIGVDDVRLDDRFVGTAYGVLDGKSKEALENMARTEGMVLDPVYTAKVARGMMHWVNEGEVTDSAKPLDQVNVLFIHTGGQAALGAYADVQ
;
A
#
# COMPACT_ATOMS: atom_id res chain seq x y z
N MET A 1 -8.16 -20.61 -11.29
CA MET A 1 -7.54 -19.31 -10.92
C MET A 1 -7.64 -19.09 -9.41
N ALA A 2 -6.87 -18.18 -8.79
CA ALA A 2 -6.85 -18.03 -7.32
C ALA A 2 -8.24 -17.73 -6.69
N GLY A 3 -9.12 -17.02 -7.42
CA GLY A 3 -10.50 -16.74 -6.98
C GLY A 3 -11.40 -17.99 -6.86
N GLU A 4 -11.20 -19.01 -7.72
CA GLU A 4 -11.99 -20.26 -7.66
C GLU A 4 -11.74 -21.02 -6.35
N LEU A 5 -10.54 -20.88 -5.76
CA LEU A 5 -10.21 -21.52 -4.48
C LEU A 5 -11.02 -20.96 -3.30
N ILE A 6 -11.62 -19.77 -3.46
CA ILE A 6 -12.51 -19.14 -2.49
C ILE A 6 -13.96 -19.05 -3.00
N GLY A 7 -14.29 -19.81 -4.05
CA GLY A 7 -15.65 -19.94 -4.58
C GLY A 7 -16.10 -18.82 -5.53
N LEU A 8 -15.18 -17.99 -6.02
CA LEU A 8 -15.48 -16.95 -7.02
C LEU A 8 -15.30 -17.47 -8.44
N ASP A 9 -16.21 -17.06 -9.33
CA ASP A 9 -16.09 -17.21 -10.77
C ASP A 9 -15.35 -16.01 -11.38
N GLY A 10 -14.18 -16.25 -11.97
CA GLY A 10 -13.30 -15.19 -12.45
C GLY A 10 -13.80 -14.39 -13.66
N GLU A 11 -14.83 -14.85 -14.38
CA GLU A 11 -15.43 -14.09 -15.49
C GLU A 11 -16.74 -13.40 -15.11
N ARG A 12 -17.39 -13.82 -14.02
CA ARG A 12 -18.69 -13.29 -13.61
C ARG A 12 -18.65 -12.46 -12.33
N ASP A 13 -17.81 -12.81 -11.38
CA ASP A 13 -17.82 -12.23 -10.03
C ASP A 13 -16.79 -11.12 -9.83
N ILE A 14 -15.82 -10.97 -10.75
CA ILE A 14 -14.76 -9.95 -10.67
C ILE A 14 -14.60 -9.27 -12.03
N GLY A 15 -14.97 -8.00 -12.12
CA GLY A 15 -14.80 -7.15 -13.29
C GLY A 15 -13.63 -6.18 -13.17
N VAL A 16 -13.35 -5.44 -14.25
CA VAL A 16 -12.32 -4.38 -14.22
C VAL A 16 -12.68 -3.23 -13.27
N ASP A 17 -13.99 -2.97 -13.10
CA ASP A 17 -14.50 -1.91 -12.23
C ASP A 17 -14.29 -2.24 -10.74
N ASP A 18 -14.08 -3.51 -10.38
CA ASP A 18 -13.70 -3.94 -9.02
C ASP A 18 -12.21 -3.70 -8.73
N VAL A 19 -11.41 -3.37 -9.75
CA VAL A 19 -9.96 -3.18 -9.63
C VAL A 19 -9.64 -1.69 -9.57
N ARG A 20 -9.32 -1.21 -8.36
CA ARG A 20 -8.78 0.14 -8.17
C ARG A 20 -7.25 0.13 -8.27
N LEU A 21 -6.72 0.80 -9.28
CA LEU A 21 -5.29 1.10 -9.42
C LEU A 21 -5.05 2.59 -9.16
N ASP A 22 -4.10 2.90 -8.28
CA ASP A 22 -3.77 4.26 -7.90
C ASP A 22 -2.28 4.50 -8.05
N ASP A 23 -1.90 5.23 -9.09
CA ASP A 23 -0.51 5.47 -9.46
C ASP A 23 0.08 6.72 -8.80
N ARG A 24 -0.69 7.47 -8.01
CA ARG A 24 -0.23 8.71 -7.34
C ARG A 24 0.96 8.50 -6.39
N PHE A 25 1.20 7.25 -5.97
CA PHE A 25 2.22 6.88 -4.98
C PHE A 25 3.41 6.11 -5.56
N VAL A 26 3.48 5.89 -6.87
CA VAL A 26 4.58 5.12 -7.50
C VAL A 26 5.92 5.85 -7.48
N GLY A 27 5.91 7.18 -7.29
CA GLY A 27 7.09 8.02 -7.31
C GLY A 27 7.56 8.33 -8.75
N THR A 28 8.82 8.71 -8.89
CA THR A 28 9.39 9.14 -10.18
C THR A 28 9.82 7.97 -11.06
N ALA A 29 10.22 6.85 -10.47
CA ALA A 29 10.62 5.64 -11.16
C ALA A 29 10.59 4.41 -10.24
N TYR A 30 10.62 3.23 -10.85
CA TYR A 30 10.81 1.97 -10.13
C TYR A 30 12.18 1.94 -9.43
N GLY A 31 12.21 1.47 -8.18
CA GLY A 31 13.42 1.43 -7.36
C GLY A 31 13.90 2.77 -6.82
N VAL A 32 13.26 3.89 -7.19
CA VAL A 32 13.60 5.20 -6.62
C VAL A 32 12.76 5.45 -5.38
N LEU A 33 13.44 5.67 -4.25
CA LEU A 33 12.83 6.13 -3.01
C LEU A 33 12.65 7.64 -3.06
N ASP A 34 11.41 8.11 -3.08
CA ASP A 34 11.09 9.53 -2.93
C ASP A 34 10.89 9.93 -1.46
N GLY A 35 10.99 11.23 -1.18
CA GLY A 35 10.93 11.76 0.19
C GLY A 35 9.63 11.44 0.94
N LYS A 36 8.47 11.46 0.28
CA LYS A 36 7.19 11.13 0.95
C LYS A 36 7.09 9.63 1.25
N SER A 37 7.64 8.80 0.39
CA SER A 37 7.71 7.35 0.62
C SER A 37 8.69 7.03 1.74
N LYS A 38 9.79 7.80 1.86
CA LYS A 38 10.71 7.74 3.01
C LYS A 38 10.03 8.15 4.32
N GLU A 39 9.27 9.25 4.33
CA GLU A 39 8.50 9.66 5.51
C GLU A 39 7.53 8.57 5.98
N ALA A 40 6.85 7.89 5.05
CA ALA A 40 5.96 6.77 5.38
C ALA A 40 6.71 5.57 5.97
N LEU A 41 7.87 5.21 5.38
CA LEU A 41 8.75 4.16 5.90
C LEU A 41 9.20 4.47 7.33
N GLU A 42 9.67 5.69 7.58
CA GLU A 42 10.11 6.13 8.91
C GLU A 42 8.97 6.19 9.92
N ASN A 43 7.78 6.64 9.50
CA ASN A 43 6.59 6.68 10.34
C ASN A 43 6.22 5.27 10.81
N MET A 44 6.04 4.32 9.88
CA MET A 44 5.67 2.94 10.22
C MET A 44 6.72 2.24 11.10
N ALA A 45 8.01 2.52 10.88
CA ALA A 45 9.07 2.00 11.73
C ALA A 45 9.01 2.57 13.16
N ARG A 46 8.65 3.86 13.32
CA ARG A 46 8.64 4.54 14.62
C ARG A 46 7.37 4.31 15.42
N THR A 47 6.21 4.22 14.77
CA THR A 47 4.91 4.09 15.45
C THR A 47 4.54 2.63 15.68
N GLU A 48 4.73 1.79 14.68
CA GLU A 48 4.29 0.38 14.70
C GLU A 48 5.45 -0.62 14.85
N GLY A 49 6.70 -0.16 14.79
CA GLY A 49 7.87 -1.05 14.73
C GLY A 49 7.93 -1.87 13.43
N MET A 50 7.20 -1.44 12.40
CA MET A 50 7.08 -2.16 11.14
C MET A 50 8.15 -1.70 10.15
N VAL A 51 9.07 -2.61 9.84
CA VAL A 51 10.17 -2.35 8.90
C VAL A 51 9.64 -2.56 7.48
N LEU A 52 9.59 -1.49 6.68
CA LEU A 52 9.14 -1.47 5.28
C LEU A 52 10.29 -1.31 4.30
N ASP A 53 10.09 -1.79 3.08
CA ASP A 53 11.09 -1.71 2.01
C ASP A 53 10.93 -0.42 1.16
N PRO A 54 12.03 0.14 0.64
CA PRO A 54 12.00 1.40 -0.13
C PRO A 54 11.32 1.32 -1.51
N VAL A 55 11.17 0.12 -2.08
CA VAL A 55 10.74 -0.07 -3.46
C VAL A 55 9.23 -0.27 -3.55
N TYR A 56 8.64 -1.05 -2.64
CA TYR A 56 7.25 -1.47 -2.66
C TYR A 56 6.47 -0.99 -1.44
N THR A 57 6.73 -1.60 -0.28
CA THR A 57 5.83 -1.51 0.86
C THR A 57 5.78 -0.12 1.48
N ALA A 58 6.86 0.67 1.39
CA ALA A 58 6.83 2.09 1.77
C ALA A 58 5.87 2.93 0.92
N LYS A 59 5.82 2.67 -0.40
CA LYS A 59 4.93 3.36 -1.33
C LYS A 59 3.47 2.99 -1.09
N VAL A 60 3.20 1.72 -0.81
CA VAL A 60 1.85 1.23 -0.45
C VAL A 60 1.42 1.81 0.89
N ALA A 61 2.30 1.86 1.89
CA ALA A 61 1.98 2.46 3.19
C ALA A 61 1.67 3.96 3.07
N ARG A 62 2.46 4.69 2.27
CA ARG A 62 2.16 6.09 1.92
C ARG A 62 0.76 6.24 1.30
N GLY A 63 0.42 5.38 0.33
CA GLY A 63 -0.90 5.42 -0.32
C GLY A 63 -2.04 5.13 0.66
N MET A 64 -1.88 4.11 1.50
CA MET A 64 -2.84 3.78 2.55
C MET A 64 -3.05 4.94 3.52
N MET A 65 -1.97 5.54 4.03
CA MET A 65 -2.04 6.70 4.93
C MET A 65 -2.77 7.86 4.28
N HIS A 66 -2.47 8.16 3.00
CA HIS A 66 -3.17 9.18 2.23
C HIS A 66 -4.67 8.88 2.16
N TRP A 67 -5.06 7.67 1.78
CA TRP A 67 -6.49 7.33 1.68
C TRP A 67 -7.23 7.43 3.00
N VAL A 68 -6.59 7.07 4.12
CA VAL A 68 -7.21 7.20 5.45
C VAL A 68 -7.36 8.67 5.83
N ASN A 69 -6.31 9.48 5.63
CA ASN A 69 -6.32 10.90 6.00
C ASN A 69 -7.32 11.72 5.16
N GLU A 70 -7.45 11.41 3.87
CA GLU A 70 -8.38 12.09 2.96
C GLU A 70 -9.79 11.47 2.94
N GLY A 71 -10.01 10.39 3.70
CA GLY A 71 -11.28 9.66 3.73
C GLY A 71 -11.60 8.86 2.45
N GLU A 72 -10.62 8.72 1.53
CA GLU A 72 -10.77 7.99 0.27
C GLU A 72 -10.88 6.46 0.44
N VAL A 73 -10.59 5.91 1.62
CA VAL A 73 -10.85 4.48 1.94
C VAL A 73 -12.34 4.16 2.07
N THR A 74 -13.19 5.19 2.20
CA THR A 74 -14.63 5.00 2.34
C THR A 74 -15.27 5.00 0.97
N ASP A 75 -15.91 3.88 0.60
CA ASP A 75 -16.77 3.84 -0.58
C ASP A 75 -18.15 4.41 -0.19
N SER A 76 -18.17 5.72 0.09
CA SER A 76 -19.31 6.63 0.30
C SER A 76 -20.38 6.32 1.38
N ALA A 77 -20.50 5.09 1.90
CA ALA A 77 -21.63 4.69 2.74
C ALA A 77 -21.29 4.42 4.23
N LYS A 78 -20.02 4.15 4.55
CA LYS A 78 -19.60 3.83 5.92
C LYS A 78 -18.76 4.96 6.53
N PRO A 79 -19.09 5.43 7.75
CA PRO A 79 -18.20 6.27 8.53
C PRO A 79 -16.81 5.63 8.68
N LEU A 80 -15.76 6.45 8.69
CA LEU A 80 -14.36 5.98 8.74
C LEU A 80 -14.07 5.11 9.96
N ASP A 81 -14.70 5.39 11.10
CA ASP A 81 -14.60 4.62 12.35
C ASP A 81 -15.25 3.21 12.26
N GLN A 82 -15.93 2.91 11.15
CA GLN A 82 -16.53 1.59 10.85
C GLN A 82 -15.83 0.86 9.70
N VAL A 83 -14.71 1.40 9.20
CA VAL A 83 -13.92 0.79 8.13
C VAL A 83 -12.66 0.15 8.71
N ASN A 84 -12.47 -1.13 8.41
CA ASN A 84 -11.22 -1.84 8.69
C ASN A 84 -10.43 -1.97 7.39
N VAL A 85 -9.19 -1.48 7.37
CA VAL A 85 -8.28 -1.58 6.22
C VAL A 85 -7.24 -2.67 6.50
N LEU A 86 -7.12 -3.63 5.58
CA LEU A 86 -6.08 -4.66 5.63
C LEU A 86 -4.87 -4.23 4.79
N PHE A 87 -3.78 -3.87 5.45
CA PHE A 87 -2.49 -3.67 4.80
C PHE A 87 -1.80 -5.01 4.55
N ILE A 88 -1.50 -5.33 3.29
CA ILE A 88 -0.76 -6.53 2.92
C ILE A 88 0.73 -6.20 2.88
N HIS A 89 1.43 -6.49 3.97
CA HIS A 89 2.89 -6.33 4.03
C HIS A 89 3.59 -7.44 3.22
N THR A 90 3.93 -7.17 1.96
CA THR A 90 4.52 -8.16 1.04
C THR A 90 6.00 -8.48 1.26
N GLY A 91 6.70 -7.75 2.15
CA GLY A 91 8.10 -8.02 2.48
C GLY A 91 9.04 -6.98 1.86
N GLY A 92 10.18 -7.46 1.31
CA GLY A 92 11.17 -6.60 0.63
C GLY A 92 12.34 -6.13 1.50
N GLN A 93 12.34 -6.42 2.80
CA GLN A 93 13.32 -5.86 3.75
C GLN A 93 14.78 -6.17 3.46
N ALA A 94 15.06 -7.27 2.74
CA ALA A 94 16.41 -7.58 2.27
C ALA A 94 17.02 -6.45 1.41
N ALA A 95 16.20 -5.61 0.78
CA ALA A 95 16.66 -4.48 -0.02
C ALA A 95 17.18 -3.30 0.81
N LEU A 96 16.83 -3.17 2.10
CA LEU A 96 17.14 -1.98 2.89
C LEU A 96 18.64 -1.65 2.95
N GLY A 97 19.49 -2.67 3.04
CA GLY A 97 20.95 -2.47 3.06
C GLY A 97 21.48 -1.78 1.79
N ALA A 98 20.81 -1.93 0.65
CA ALA A 98 21.18 -1.26 -0.59
C ALA A 98 20.78 0.23 -0.63
N TYR A 99 19.96 0.70 0.32
CA TYR A 99 19.46 2.08 0.42
C TYR A 99 20.01 2.80 1.66
N ALA A 100 21.00 2.23 2.36
CA ALA A 100 21.53 2.78 3.61
C ALA A 100 22.07 4.22 3.48
N ASP A 101 22.61 4.56 2.30
CA ASP A 101 23.19 5.88 2.02
C ASP A 101 22.22 6.83 1.30
N VAL A 102 20.97 6.39 1.06
CA VAL A 102 19.96 7.21 0.37
C VAL A 102 19.36 8.19 1.38
N GLN A 103 19.78 9.45 1.27
CA GLN A 103 19.28 10.57 2.07
C GLN A 103 17.85 10.97 1.72
#